data_AF-A0A358DFJ7-F1
#
_entry.id   AF-A0A358DFJ7-F1
#
_cell.length_a   1.000
_cell.length_b   1.000
_cell.length_c   1.000
_cell.angle_alpha   90.00
_cell.angle_beta   90.00
_cell.angle_gamma   90.00
#
_symmetry.space_group_name_H-M   'P 1'
#
loop_
_entity.id
_entity.type
_entity.pdbx_description
1 polymer ?
#
loop_
_entity_poly.entity_id
_entity_poly.type
_entity_poly.pdbx_seq_one_letter_code
_entity_poly.pdbx_strand_id
1 'polypeptide(L)'
;MTEFISDVKNISHNDVDIFRVLSDLSKLDLIKDQIPGDKIRDFRFDSDSCSFRVDPIGEVRFCVIEREPCKLVKFKSENLPFDVFLWIQLVQKAEKDTKMKITLR
;
A
#
# COMPACT_ATOMS: atom_id res chain seq x y z
N MET A 1 1.13 21.11 3.82
CA MET A 1 0.85 19.95 2.97
C MET A 1 1.94 18.95 3.28
N THR A 2 1.61 17.90 4.04
CA THR A 2 2.60 16.96 4.60
C THR A 2 2.70 15.78 3.65
N GLU A 3 3.67 15.80 2.75
CA GLU A 3 3.97 14.63 1.93
C GLU A 3 4.90 13.69 2.70
N PHE A 4 4.52 12.42 2.78
CA PHE A 4 5.38 11.37 3.32
C PHE A 4 5.82 10.48 2.17
N ILE A 5 7.13 10.31 2.04
CA ILE A 5 7.73 9.42 1.05
C ILE A 5 8.49 8.36 1.83
N SER A 6 8.14 7.10 1.63
CA SER A 6 8.90 6.00 2.24
C SER A 6 10.24 5.82 1.53
N ASP A 7 11.19 5.22 2.25
CA ASP A 7 12.35 4.63 1.62
C ASP A 7 11.94 3.57 0.58
N VAL A 8 12.82 3.37 -0.40
CA VAL A 8 12.64 2.33 -1.41
C VAL A 8 12.96 0.98 -0.77
N LYS A 9 11.95 0.14 -0.60
CA LYS A 9 12.13 -1.23 -0.11
C LYS A 9 12.42 -2.17 -1.27
N ASN A 10 13.35 -3.11 -1.05
CA ASN A 10 13.58 -4.18 -1.99
C ASN A 10 12.75 -5.41 -1.60
N ILE A 11 12.06 -6.00 -2.55
CA ILE A 11 11.21 -7.18 -2.37
C ILE A 11 11.74 -8.29 -3.26
N SER A 12 12.04 -9.44 -2.67
CA SER A 12 12.59 -10.61 -3.36
C SER A 12 11.54 -11.40 -4.17
N HIS A 13 10.66 -10.69 -4.87
CA HIS A 13 9.57 -11.24 -5.68
C HIS A 13 9.40 -10.43 -6.97
N ASN A 14 8.75 -11.02 -7.98
CA ASN A 14 8.45 -10.32 -9.23
C ASN A 14 7.32 -9.30 -9.01
N ASP A 15 7.32 -8.24 -9.81
CA ASP A 15 6.31 -7.19 -9.76
C ASP A 15 4.90 -7.73 -10.02
N VAL A 16 4.74 -8.75 -10.87
CA VAL A 16 3.46 -9.42 -11.14
C VAL A 16 2.88 -10.04 -9.88
N ASP A 17 3.69 -10.77 -9.11
CA ASP A 17 3.25 -11.45 -7.89
C ASP A 17 2.91 -10.42 -6.81
N ILE A 18 3.75 -9.39 -6.67
CA ILE A 18 3.54 -8.30 -5.72
C ILE A 18 2.28 -7.51 -6.10
N PHE A 19 2.13 -7.14 -7.36
CA PHE A 19 0.97 -6.42 -7.88
C PHE A 19 -0.31 -7.24 -7.70
N ARG A 20 -0.26 -8.56 -7.90
CA ARG A 20 -1.39 -9.45 -7.67
C ARG A 20 -1.84 -9.40 -6.21
N VAL A 21 -0.91 -9.44 -5.25
CA VAL A 21 -1.24 -9.36 -3.81
C VAL A 21 -1.72 -7.96 -3.41
N LEU A 22 -1.13 -6.90 -3.96
CA LEU A 22 -1.54 -5.52 -3.67
C LEU A 22 -2.88 -5.15 -4.32
N SER A 23 -3.18 -5.74 -5.47
CA SER A 23 -4.45 -5.53 -6.17
C SER A 23 -5.57 -6.39 -5.59
N ASP A 24 -5.22 -7.61 -5.18
CA ASP A 24 -6.10 -8.55 -4.51
C ASP A 24 -5.84 -8.52 -3.01
N LEU A 25 -6.35 -7.47 -2.37
CA LEU A 25 -6.17 -7.19 -0.95
C LEU A 25 -6.70 -8.32 -0.05
N SER A 26 -7.51 -9.25 -0.58
CA SER A 26 -7.93 -10.47 0.15
C SER A 26 -6.76 -11.41 0.48
N LYS A 27 -5.65 -11.32 -0.27
CA LYS A 27 -4.43 -12.11 -0.06
C LYS A 27 -3.39 -11.41 0.79
N LEU A 28 -3.65 -10.17 1.21
CA LEU A 28 -2.72 -9.36 2.00
C LEU A 28 -2.56 -9.89 3.43
N ASP A 29 -3.44 -10.78 3.89
CA ASP A 29 -3.24 -11.60 5.08
C ASP A 29 -1.90 -12.36 5.06
N LEU A 30 -1.44 -12.80 3.88
CA LEU A 30 -0.18 -13.53 3.71
C LEU A 30 1.07 -12.66 3.95
N ILE A 31 0.93 -11.33 3.92
CA ILE A 31 2.05 -10.39 4.07
C ILE A 31 1.90 -9.48 5.29
N LYS A 32 0.93 -9.73 6.19
CA LYS A 32 0.75 -8.97 7.43
C LYS A 32 2.03 -8.92 8.27
N ASP A 33 2.78 -10.02 8.35
CA ASP A 33 4.06 -10.10 9.08
C ASP A 33 5.20 -9.28 8.45
N GLN A 34 5.08 -8.90 7.17
CA GLN A 34 6.08 -8.10 6.45
C GLN A 34 5.81 -6.59 6.57
N ILE A 35 4.64 -6.21 7.09
CA ILE A 35 4.26 -4.82 7.27
C ILE A 35 4.75 -4.37 8.65
N PRO A 36 5.43 -3.21 8.77
CA PRO A 36 5.93 -2.72 10.04
C PRO A 36 4.77 -2.41 11.00
N GLY A 37 4.46 -3.35 11.90
CA GLY A 37 3.37 -3.25 12.88
C GLY A 37 3.56 -2.18 13.95
N ASP A 38 4.74 -1.57 14.03
CA ASP A 38 5.05 -0.52 15.01
C ASP A 38 4.26 0.77 14.76
N LYS A 39 3.92 1.07 13.50
CA LYS A 39 3.23 2.32 13.11
C LYS A 39 1.79 2.15 12.63
N ILE A 40 1.38 0.92 12.30
CA ILE A 40 0.09 0.66 11.68
C ILE A 40 -0.54 -0.59 12.33
N ARG A 41 -1.78 -0.47 12.78
CA ARG A 41 -2.55 -1.48 13.54
C ARG A 41 -3.91 -1.72 12.87
N ASP A 42 -4.62 -2.77 13.28
CA ASP A 42 -6.01 -3.05 12.86
C ASP A 42 -6.25 -3.06 11.34
N PHE A 43 -5.37 -3.73 10.57
CA PHE A 43 -5.54 -3.87 9.12
C PHE A 43 -6.80 -4.65 8.76
N ARG A 44 -7.70 -4.01 8.02
CA ARG A 44 -8.86 -4.61 7.36
C ARG A 44 -8.71 -4.44 5.86
N PHE A 45 -8.73 -5.55 5.14
CA PHE A 45 -8.68 -5.55 3.69
C PHE A 45 -10.00 -6.03 3.13
N ASP A 46 -10.47 -5.33 2.10
CA ASP A 46 -11.60 -5.66 1.25
C ASP A 46 -11.13 -5.61 -0.20
N SER A 47 -11.92 -6.15 -1.14
CA SER A 47 -11.56 -6.30 -2.56
C SER A 47 -11.06 -4.99 -3.19
N ASP A 48 -11.63 -3.85 -2.78
CA ASP A 48 -11.31 -2.53 -3.33
C ASP A 48 -10.95 -1.47 -2.26
N SER A 49 -10.89 -1.85 -0.98
CA SER A 49 -10.53 -0.90 0.09
C SER A 49 -9.62 -1.53 1.13
N CYS A 50 -8.70 -0.76 1.69
CA CYS A 50 -7.93 -1.15 2.87
C CYS A 50 -8.17 -0.12 3.98
N SER A 51 -8.42 -0.59 5.19
CA SER A 51 -8.55 0.25 6.38
C SER A 51 -7.49 -0.14 7.37
N PHE A 52 -6.85 0.83 8.00
CA PHE A 52 -5.84 0.59 9.01
C PHE A 52 -5.78 1.75 9.98
N ARG A 53 -5.42 1.45 11.23
CA ARG A 53 -5.28 2.42 12.29
C ARG A 53 -3.83 2.90 12.35
N VAL A 54 -3.62 4.21 12.23
CA VAL A 54 -2.31 4.84 12.40
C VAL A 54 -2.36 5.68 13.66
N ASP A 55 -1.47 5.45 14.62
CA ASP A 55 -1.38 6.30 15.80
C ASP A 55 -0.60 7.59 15.47
N PRO A 56 -1.08 8.81 15.83
CA PRO A 56 -2.31 9.13 16.57
C PRO A 56 -3.52 9.49 15.68
N ILE A 57 -3.45 9.28 14.36
CA ILE A 57 -4.47 9.70 13.37
C ILE A 57 -5.81 8.97 13.55
N GLY A 58 -5.79 7.73 14.04
CA GLY A 58 -6.98 6.88 14.18
C GLY A 58 -7.19 5.94 12.99
N GLU A 59 -8.41 5.45 12.79
CA GLU A 59 -8.76 4.54 11.69
C GLU A 59 -8.83 5.33 10.38
N VAL A 60 -8.02 4.93 9.40
CA VAL A 60 -8.02 5.50 8.06
C VAL A 60 -8.49 4.43 7.09
N ARG A 61 -9.48 4.78 6.25
CA ARG A 61 -9.92 3.94 5.15
C ARG A 61 -9.37 4.49 3.85
N PHE A 62 -8.83 3.63 3.00
CA PHE A 62 -8.32 3.94 1.69
C PHE A 62 -9.05 3.09 0.65
N CYS A 63 -9.59 3.73 -0.38
CA CYS A 63 -10.24 3.05 -1.51
C CYS A 63 -9.34 3.13 -2.74
N VAL A 64 -9.24 2.02 -3.48
CA VAL A 64 -8.47 2.00 -4.73
C VAL A 64 -9.18 2.88 -5.76
N ILE A 65 -8.46 3.86 -6.31
CA ILE A 65 -8.97 4.73 -7.37
C ILE A 65 -8.26 4.50 -8.71
N GLU A 66 -7.09 3.84 -8.69
CA GLU A 66 -6.32 3.55 -9.90
C GLU A 66 -5.47 2.29 -9.71
N ARG A 67 -5.45 1.43 -10.74
CA ARG A 67 -4.62 0.22 -10.80
C ARG A 67 -3.91 0.19 -12.15
N GLU A 68 -2.60 0.39 -12.16
CA GLU A 68 -1.72 0.14 -13.30
C GLU A 68 -0.94 -1.16 -13.08
N PRO A 69 -1.20 -2.21 -13.87
CA PRO A 69 -0.53 -3.51 -13.78
C PRO A 69 0.99 -3.40 -13.66
N CYS A 70 1.55 -4.07 -12.64
CA CYS A 70 2.99 -4.15 -12.37
C CYS A 70 3.70 -2.80 -12.14
N LYS A 71 2.97 -1.72 -11.92
CA LYS A 71 3.56 -0.37 -11.88
C LYS A 71 3.07 0.47 -10.73
N LEU A 72 1.75 0.63 -10.57
CA LEU A 72 1.19 1.55 -9.59
C LEU A 72 -0.17 1.07 -9.09
N VAL A 73 -0.39 1.18 -7.79
CA VAL A 73 -1.73 1.17 -7.20
C VAL A 73 -1.93 2.47 -6.43
N LYS A 74 -3.01 3.18 -6.73
CA LYS A 74 -3.35 4.46 -6.11
C LYS A 74 -4.60 4.31 -5.28
N PHE A 75 -4.53 4.82 -4.07
CA PHE A 75 -5.63 4.85 -3.13
C PHE A 75 -5.96 6.30 -2.75
N LYS A 76 -7.23 6.52 -2.44
CA LYS A 76 -7.74 7.76 -1.86
C LYS A 76 -8.33 7.48 -0.49
N SER A 77 -8.02 8.31 0.49
CA SER A 77 -8.61 8.19 1.81
C SER A 77 -10.09 8.54 1.80
N GLU A 78 -10.88 7.80 2.55
CA GLU A 78 -12.24 8.12 2.95
C GLU A 78 -12.27 8.43 4.45
N ASN A 79 -13.28 9.19 4.88
CA ASN A 79 -13.52 9.55 6.29
C ASN A 79 -12.46 10.44 6.95
N LEU A 80 -11.61 11.10 6.15
CA LEU A 80 -10.75 12.17 6.63
C LEU A 80 -11.35 13.54 6.23
N PRO A 81 -11.16 14.60 7.05
CA PRO A 81 -11.61 15.95 6.71
C PRO A 81 -10.81 16.59 5.57
N PHE A 82 -9.82 15.88 5.03
CA PHE A 82 -8.99 16.25 3.89
C PHE A 82 -8.72 15.01 3.02
N ASP A 83 -8.50 15.24 1.73
CA ASP A 83 -8.13 14.19 0.78
C ASP A 83 -6.67 13.79 0.98
N VAL A 84 -6.43 12.51 1.29
CA VAL A 84 -5.11 11.89 1.29
C VAL A 84 -5.01 10.89 0.15
N PHE A 85 -3.92 10.93 -0.60
CA PHE A 85 -3.63 9.99 -1.67
C PHE A 85 -2.43 9.13 -1.30
N LEU A 86 -2.60 7.82 -1.37
CA LEU A 86 -1.54 6.83 -1.14
C LEU A 86 -1.17 6.17 -2.47
N TRP A 87 0.10 6.24 -2.85
CA TRP A 87 0.64 5.64 -4.08
C TRP A 87 1.62 4.55 -3.71
N ILE A 88 1.39 3.35 -4.21
CA ILE A 88 2.34 2.23 -4.10
C ILE A 88 2.89 1.98 -5.50
N GLN A 89 4.16 2.34 -5.70
CA GLN A 89 4.87 2.20 -6.97
C GLN A 89 5.78 0.98 -6.93
N LEU A 90 5.77 0.20 -8.00
CA LEU A 90 6.61 -0.97 -8.21
C LEU A 90 7.54 -0.74 -9.40
N VAL A 91 8.80 -1.15 -9.26
CA VAL A 91 9.79 -1.15 -10.35
C VAL A 91 10.60 -2.43 -10.26
N GLN A 92 10.36 -3.37 -11.16
CA GLN A 92 11.20 -4.56 -11.29
C GLN A 92 12.56 -4.17 -11.87
N LYS A 93 13.64 -4.65 -11.23
CA LYS A 93 15.02 -4.43 -11.65
C LYS A 93 15.65 -5.70 -12.20
N ALA A 94 15.28 -6.86 -11.68
CA ALA A 94 15.67 -8.18 -12.17
C ALA A 94 14.61 -9.23 -11.77
N GLU A 95 14.81 -10.49 -12.16
CA GLU A 95 13.97 -11.58 -11.68
C GLU A 95 14.02 -11.66 -10.15
N LYS A 96 12.84 -11.70 -9.53
CA LYS A 96 12.66 -11.68 -8.08
C LYS A 96 13.35 -10.50 -7.40
N ASP A 97 13.52 -9.38 -8.10
CA ASP A 97 14.10 -8.16 -7.56
C ASP A 97 13.21 -6.97 -7.93
N THR A 98 12.27 -6.64 -7.05
CA THR A 98 11.33 -5.53 -7.25
C THR A 98 11.49 -4.48 -6.18
N LYS A 99 11.67 -3.24 -6.62
CA LYS A 99 11.71 -2.08 -5.75
C LYS A 99 10.31 -1.53 -5.55
N MET A 100 9.93 -1.32 -4.30
CA MET A 100 8.65 -0.72 -3.91
C MET A 100 8.90 0.64 -3.26
N LYS A 101 8.08 1.63 -3.62
CA LYS A 101 8.08 2.95 -3.01
C LYS A 101 6.65 3.36 -2.66
N ILE A 102 6.47 3.89 -1.46
CA ILE A 102 5.19 4.39 -0.98
C ILE A 102 5.25 5.91 -0.90
N THR A 103 4.24 6.59 -1.43
CA THR A 103 4.08 8.05 -1.35
C THR A 103 2.70 8.37 -0.79
N LEU A 104 2.63 9.22 0.22
CA LEU A 104 1.40 9.71 0.83
C LEU A 104 1.37 11.24 0.67
N ARG A 105 0.29 11.76 0.09
CA ARG A 105 0.10 13.17 -0.27
C ARG A 105 -1.23 13.71 0.21
#